data_AF-A0A964JTT5-F1
#
_entry.id   AF-A0A964JTT5-F1
#
_cell.length_a   1.000
_cell.length_b   1.000
_cell.length_c   1.000
_cell.angle_alpha   90.00
_cell.angle_beta   90.00
_cell.angle_gamma   90.00
#
_symmetry.space_group_name_H-M   'P 1'
#
loop_
_entity.id
_entity.type
_entity.pdbx_description
1 polymer ?
#
loop_
_entity_poly.entity_id
_entity_poly.type
_entity_poly.pdbx_seq_one_letter_code
_entity_poly.pdbx_strand_id
1 'polypeptide(L)'
;MGIRTVLTCVVLVLAGCGPEAGDASSECETLISTFCERVDECSLNINEDECRTSARETINCGDAAEVDDSYDRCLDEIRTSSCDGLFGAAVALPASCKGAIKLLE
;
A
#
# COMPACT_ATOMS: atom_id res chain seq x y z
N MET A 1 21.46 18.63 -38.54
CA MET A 1 21.12 19.41 -37.33
C MET A 1 19.73 20.00 -37.53
N GLY A 2 18.80 19.62 -36.65
CA GLY A 2 17.36 19.57 -36.89
C GLY A 2 16.67 20.93 -36.99
N ILE A 3 15.58 20.95 -37.77
CA ILE A 3 14.76 22.12 -38.02
C ILE A 3 13.33 21.84 -37.53
N ARG A 4 12.85 22.77 -36.69
CA ARG A 4 11.51 23.39 -36.69
C ARG A 4 10.33 22.75 -35.92
N THR A 5 9.52 23.69 -35.43
CA THR A 5 8.04 23.70 -35.27
C THR A 5 7.54 23.25 -33.88
N VAL A 6 7.26 24.13 -32.90
CA VAL A 6 6.19 25.17 -32.76
C VAL A 6 4.96 24.63 -31.99
N LEU A 7 4.39 25.51 -31.17
CA LEU A 7 3.00 25.54 -30.67
C LEU A 7 2.65 24.73 -29.40
N THR A 8 2.43 25.50 -28.33
CA THR A 8 1.13 25.61 -27.64
C THR A 8 0.47 24.32 -27.13
N CYS A 9 0.52 24.16 -25.80
CA CYS A 9 -0.59 23.85 -24.89
C CYS A 9 0.03 23.67 -23.50
N VAL A 10 0.13 24.71 -22.66
CA VAL A 10 -0.89 24.97 -21.63
C VAL A 10 -1.96 23.87 -21.56
N VAL A 11 -1.56 22.72 -21.01
CA VAL A 11 -2.42 21.86 -20.20
C VAL A 11 -1.62 21.75 -18.90
N LEU A 12 -1.76 22.63 -17.90
CA LEU A 12 -2.91 22.65 -17.00
C LEU A 12 -3.55 21.26 -16.80
N VAL A 13 -2.71 20.22 -16.70
CA VAL A 13 -3.07 19.03 -15.93
C VAL A 13 -2.75 19.36 -14.48
N LEU A 14 -3.53 20.30 -13.92
CA LEU A 14 -3.97 20.21 -12.53
C LEU A 14 -5.09 19.15 -12.47
N ALA A 15 -4.88 17.98 -13.10
CA ALA A 15 -5.56 16.81 -12.61
C ALA A 15 -4.89 16.57 -11.28
N GLY A 16 -5.63 16.78 -10.18
CA GLY A 16 -5.21 16.20 -8.92
C GLY A 16 -4.93 14.74 -9.21
N CYS A 17 -3.66 14.35 -9.11
CA CYS A 17 -3.27 12.95 -8.92
C CYS A 17 -3.77 12.56 -7.53
N GLY A 18 -5.09 12.47 -7.38
CA GLY A 18 -5.64 11.48 -6.47
C GLY A 18 -5.46 10.15 -7.18
N PRO A 19 -4.89 9.13 -6.53
CA PRO A 19 -4.74 7.80 -7.15
C PRO A 19 -6.09 7.38 -7.73
N GLU A 20 -6.09 7.02 -9.01
CA GLU A 20 -7.29 6.46 -9.64
C GLU A 20 -7.67 5.19 -8.85
N ALA A 21 -8.95 4.81 -8.76
CA ALA A 21 -9.35 3.64 -7.94
C ALA A 21 -8.60 2.33 -8.30
N GLY A 22 -8.03 2.26 -9.52
CA GLY A 22 -7.10 1.18 -9.91
C GLY A 22 -5.78 1.18 -9.11
N ASP A 23 -5.21 2.35 -8.81
CA ASP A 23 -4.04 2.48 -7.96
C ASP A 23 -4.34 2.01 -6.53
N ALA A 24 -5.50 2.34 -5.96
CA ALA A 24 -5.84 1.94 -4.59
C ALA A 24 -5.87 0.42 -4.39
N SER A 25 -6.37 -0.33 -5.37
CA SER A 25 -6.36 -1.79 -5.34
C SER A 25 -4.94 -2.36 -5.36
N SER A 26 -4.06 -1.78 -6.19
CA SER A 26 -2.64 -2.14 -6.27
C SER A 26 -1.91 -1.81 -4.97
N GLU A 27 -2.17 -0.64 -4.39
CA GLU A 27 -1.55 -0.21 -3.14
C GLU A 27 -2.02 -1.07 -1.95
N CYS A 28 -3.28 -1.51 -1.93
CA CYS A 28 -3.75 -2.49 -0.96
C CYS A 28 -2.97 -3.81 -1.07
N GLU A 29 -2.78 -4.32 -2.29
CA GLU A 29 -2.01 -5.54 -2.54
C GLU A 29 -0.53 -5.39 -2.13
N THR A 30 0.07 -4.24 -2.41
CA THR A 30 1.43 -3.90 -1.97
C THR A 30 1.55 -3.86 -0.45
N LEU A 31 0.55 -3.36 0.26
CA LEU A 31 0.53 -3.32 1.72
C LEU A 31 0.43 -4.73 2.30
N ILE A 32 -0.46 -5.57 1.76
CA ILE A 32 -0.56 -6.99 2.17
C ILE A 32 0.76 -7.71 1.91
N SER A 33 1.34 -7.53 0.71
CA SER A 33 2.65 -8.12 0.37
C SER A 33 3.72 -7.70 1.38
N THR A 34 3.88 -6.39 1.58
CA THR A 34 4.91 -5.84 2.45
C THR A 34 4.75 -6.36 3.88
N PHE A 35 3.53 -6.44 4.40
CA PHE A 35 3.27 -7.00 5.72
C PHE A 35 3.62 -8.50 5.80
N CYS A 36 3.22 -9.29 4.80
CA CYS A 36 3.47 -10.74 4.78
C CYS A 36 4.95 -11.09 4.54
N GLU A 37 5.69 -10.27 3.80
CA GLU A 37 7.16 -10.36 3.71
C GLU A 37 7.79 -10.19 5.10
N ARG A 38 7.28 -9.27 5.93
CA ARG A 38 7.73 -9.12 7.32
C ARG A 38 7.34 -10.30 8.20
N VAL A 39 6.18 -10.92 7.99
CA VAL A 39 5.76 -12.14 8.70
C VAL A 39 6.76 -13.28 8.46
N ASP A 40 7.15 -13.47 7.19
CA ASP A 40 8.14 -14.48 6.80
C ASP A 40 9.53 -14.17 7.38
N GLU A 41 10.00 -12.93 7.24
CA GLU A 41 11.30 -12.50 7.80
C GLU A 41 11.35 -12.68 9.33
N CYS A 42 10.25 -12.37 10.01
CA CYS A 42 10.12 -12.53 11.45
C CYS A 42 9.87 -13.98 11.91
N SER A 43 9.80 -14.94 10.98
CA SER A 43 9.66 -16.38 11.25
C SER A 43 8.49 -16.72 12.19
N LEU A 44 7.32 -16.11 11.96
CA LEU A 44 6.12 -16.33 12.78
C LEU A 44 5.44 -17.69 12.58
N ASN A 45 6.17 -18.70 12.09
CA ASN A 45 5.68 -20.04 11.79
C ASN A 45 4.63 -20.09 10.66
N ILE A 46 4.52 -19.02 9.88
CA ILE A 46 3.66 -18.84 8.71
C ILE A 46 4.55 -18.25 7.61
N ASN A 47 4.42 -18.74 6.37
CA ASN A 47 5.18 -18.19 5.23
C ASN A 47 4.40 -17.05 4.54
N GLU A 48 5.08 -16.31 3.66
CA GLU A 48 4.50 -15.19 2.92
C GLU A 48 3.19 -15.56 2.19
N ASP A 49 3.17 -16.69 1.47
CA ASP A 49 2.01 -17.13 0.67
C ASP A 49 0.78 -17.46 1.53
N GLU A 50 0.98 -18.12 2.67
CA GLU A 50 -0.09 -18.45 3.62
C GLU A 50 -0.63 -17.17 4.28
N CYS A 51 0.25 -16.25 4.64
CA CYS A 51 -0.14 -14.92 5.12
C CYS A 51 -0.95 -14.15 4.06
N ARG A 52 -0.47 -14.09 2.81
CA ARG A 52 -1.15 -13.36 1.72
C ARG A 52 -2.53 -13.97 1.42
N THR A 53 -2.63 -15.30 1.46
CA THR A 53 -3.90 -16.01 1.28
C THR A 53 -4.89 -15.63 2.39
N SER A 54 -4.48 -15.74 3.65
CA SER A 54 -5.34 -15.40 4.80
C SER A 54 -5.74 -13.91 4.81
N ALA A 55 -4.80 -13.02 4.46
CA ALA A 55 -5.07 -11.59 4.36
C ALA A 55 -6.11 -11.29 3.28
N ARG A 56 -6.03 -11.95 2.10
CA ARG A 56 -7.00 -11.79 1.01
C ARG A 56 -8.38 -12.38 1.32
N GLU A 57 -8.47 -13.38 2.20
CA GLU A 57 -9.78 -13.85 2.70
C GLU A 57 -10.46 -12.81 3.60
N THR A 58 -9.68 -11.92 4.22
CA THR A 58 -10.18 -10.91 5.15
C THR A 58 -10.37 -9.55 4.47
N ILE A 59 -9.47 -9.19 3.55
CA ILE A 59 -9.39 -7.91 2.86
C ILE A 59 -9.47 -8.16 1.37
N ASN A 60 -10.56 -7.73 0.75
CA ASN A 60 -10.68 -7.72 -0.70
C ASN A 60 -10.12 -6.41 -1.24
N CYS A 61 -8.89 -6.42 -1.75
CA CYS A 61 -8.28 -5.22 -2.33
C CYS A 61 -9.00 -4.69 -3.58
N GLY A 62 -9.89 -5.48 -4.20
CA GLY A 62 -10.79 -4.99 -5.24
C GLY A 62 -11.80 -3.95 -4.75
N ASP A 63 -12.06 -3.90 -3.44
CA ASP A 63 -12.91 -2.90 -2.81
C ASP A 63 -12.10 -1.65 -2.34
N ALA A 64 -10.80 -1.57 -2.61
CA ALA A 64 -10.01 -0.39 -2.24
C ALA A 64 -10.44 0.83 -3.09
N ALA A 65 -10.92 1.87 -2.41
CA ALA A 65 -11.47 3.08 -3.02
C ALA A 65 -10.42 4.19 -3.15
N GLU A 66 -9.62 4.36 -2.11
CA GLU A 66 -8.72 5.51 -1.95
C GLU A 66 -7.50 5.13 -1.12
N VAL A 67 -6.37 5.76 -1.43
CA VAL A 67 -5.11 5.69 -0.68
C VAL A 67 -4.91 7.02 0.03
N ASP A 68 -4.69 6.98 1.34
CA ASP A 68 -4.47 8.18 2.15
C ASP A 68 -3.00 8.60 2.13
N ASP A 69 -2.70 9.88 2.41
CA ASP A 69 -1.32 10.39 2.46
C ASP A 69 -0.44 9.67 3.50
N SER A 70 -1.05 8.97 4.46
CA SER A 70 -0.32 8.17 5.46
C SER A 70 0.20 6.82 4.92
N TYR A 71 -0.14 6.44 3.70
CA TYR A 71 0.18 5.13 3.11
C TYR A 71 1.67 4.85 3.01
N ASP A 72 2.45 5.74 2.38
CA ASP A 72 3.91 5.55 2.26
C ASP A 72 4.59 5.44 3.62
N ARG A 73 4.13 6.25 4.58
CA ARG A 73 4.64 6.19 5.95
C ARG A 73 4.29 4.86 6.63
N CYS A 74 3.08 4.35 6.41
CA CYS A 74 2.69 3.03 6.90
C CYS A 74 3.60 1.94 6.34
N LEU A 75 3.84 1.92 5.03
CA LEU A 75 4.73 0.94 4.41
C LEU A 75 6.15 1.02 4.97
N ASP A 76 6.69 2.24 5.11
CA ASP A 76 8.02 2.45 5.69
C ASP A 76 8.07 1.90 7.12
N GLU A 77 7.09 2.24 7.96
CA GLU A 77 7.05 1.75 9.34
C GLU A 77 6.91 0.23 9.42
N ILE A 78 6.14 -0.43 8.54
CA ILE A 78 6.09 -1.89 8.46
C ILE A 78 7.46 -2.47 8.08
N ARG A 79 8.16 -1.87 7.11
CA ARG A 79 9.47 -2.36 6.65
C ARG A 79 10.55 -2.19 7.70
N THR A 80 10.55 -1.07 8.42
CA THR A 80 11.63 -0.73 9.36
C THR A 80 11.36 -1.18 10.79
N SER A 81 10.10 -1.41 11.18
CA SER A 81 9.78 -1.83 12.53
C SER A 81 10.32 -3.21 12.85
N SER A 82 10.80 -3.37 14.08
CA SER A 82 11.28 -4.66 14.58
C SER A 82 10.15 -5.68 14.67
N CYS A 83 10.48 -6.98 14.55
CA CYS A 83 9.51 -8.07 14.64
C CYS A 83 8.66 -8.02 15.91
N ASP A 84 9.28 -7.75 17.07
CA ASP A 84 8.57 -7.60 18.34
C ASP A 84 7.59 -6.42 18.34
N GLY A 85 7.92 -5.34 17.62
CA GLY A 85 7.06 -4.16 17.48
C GLY A 85 5.83 -4.39 16.60
N LEU A 86 5.94 -5.24 15.57
CA LEU A 86 4.83 -5.58 14.66
C LEU A 86 4.00 -6.76 15.15
N PHE A 87 4.66 -7.74 15.78
CA PHE A 87 4.13 -9.08 16.03
C PHE A 87 4.32 -9.55 17.49
N GLY A 88 4.56 -8.63 18.42
CA GLY A 88 4.74 -8.95 19.84
C GLY A 88 3.45 -9.47 20.50
N ALA A 89 3.09 -8.90 21.66
CA ALA A 89 1.93 -9.38 22.44
C ALA A 89 0.59 -9.36 21.68
N ALA A 90 0.48 -8.53 20.64
CA ALA A 90 -0.60 -8.57 19.67
C ALA A 90 -0.02 -8.16 18.31
N VAL A 91 -0.47 -8.81 17.24
CA VAL A 91 -0.18 -8.36 15.87
C VAL A 91 -0.86 -7.01 15.68
N ALA A 92 -0.05 -5.97 15.52
CA ALA A 92 -0.53 -4.59 15.44
C ALA A 92 0.18 -3.88 14.30
N LEU A 93 -0.61 -3.37 13.35
CA LEU A 93 -0.09 -2.46 12.35
C LEU A 93 0.27 -1.11 13.00
N PRO A 94 1.30 -0.42 12.48
CA PRO A 94 1.61 0.95 12.88
C PRO A 94 0.37 1.87 12.82
N ALA A 95 0.33 2.87 13.70
CA ALA A 95 -0.81 3.79 13.75
C ALA A 95 -1.05 4.54 12.43
N SER A 96 0.01 4.77 11.64
CA SER A 96 -0.05 5.35 10.29
C SER A 96 -0.77 4.47 9.27
N CYS A 97 -0.87 3.16 9.50
CA CYS A 97 -1.61 2.24 8.64
C CYS A 97 -3.11 2.31 8.84
N LYS A 98 -3.57 2.93 9.93
CA LYS A 98 -4.99 3.09 10.19
C LYS A 98 -5.59 4.09 9.19
N GLY A 99 -6.40 3.57 8.27
CA GLY A 99 -7.04 4.37 7.22
C GLY A 99 -6.13 4.69 6.03
N ALA A 100 -4.93 4.07 5.96
CA ALA A 100 -4.02 4.21 4.82
C ALA A 100 -4.65 3.72 3.49
N ILE A 101 -5.53 2.74 3.58
CA ILE A 101 -6.41 2.29 2.49
C ILE A 101 -7.85 2.43 2.99
N LYS A 102 -8.70 3.09 2.21
CA LYS A 102 -10.16 3.14 2.45
C LYS A 102 -10.85 2.14 1.53
N LEU A 103 -11.71 1.30 2.09
CA LEU A 103 -12.51 0.35 1.33
C LEU A 103 -13.87 0.96 0.98
N LEU A 104 -14.45 0.55 -0.15
CA LEU A 104 -15.83 0.81 -0.52
C LEU A 104 -16.73 0.06 0.47
N GLU A 105 -17.51 0.82 1.25
CA GLU A 105 -18.51 0.27 2.18
C GLU A 105 -19.76 -0.28 1.46
#